data_AF-A0A4U5ZQQ3-F1
#
_entry.id   AF-A0A4U5ZQQ3-F1
#
_cell.length_a   1.000
_cell.length_b   1.000
_cell.length_c   1.000
_cell.angle_alpha   90.00
_cell.angle_beta   90.00
_cell.angle_gamma   90.00
#
_symmetry.space_group_name_H-M   'P 1'
#
loop_
_entity.id
_entity.type
_entity.pdbx_description
1 polymer ?
#
loop_
_entity_poly.entity_id
_entity_poly.type
_entity_poly.pdbx_seq_one_letter_code
_entity_poly.pdbx_strand_id
1 'polypeptide(L)'
;MGRALLVLDGPNERRKAIDWIGKAPAGTRVEFKASRRTLPQNDMLWALLTEVSQQLEHGGTKYEPAQWKAIFLHAFGREVSFLPSLDRKTFLPLELSSSDLSKDEMTDFIEFIMKEAGERGVVFKDHRQSEQPNSDELSPPSSGPADDAPLQSSAAAGEDIASPSPSSPAATPSDAEWLKTAARMLWSATHVTGDTDADLHLLNNQRLAVGDMEATPSQPAKDKAGSIYRQCKAVVMSEVDRAIALKFIANMAGMEEKELEVSNG
;
A
#
# COMPACT_ATOMS: atom_id res chain seq x y z
N MET A 1 -25.00 -18.13 6.33
CA MET A 1 -23.78 -18.89 6.68
C MET A 1 -22.65 -17.90 6.87
N GLY A 2 -21.80 -18.09 7.89
CA GLY A 2 -20.61 -17.27 8.10
C GLY A 2 -19.54 -17.54 7.03
N ARG A 3 -18.65 -16.58 6.82
CA ARG A 3 -17.48 -16.72 5.94
C ARG A 3 -16.52 -17.75 6.55
N ALA A 4 -16.16 -18.78 5.80
CA ALA A 4 -15.12 -19.74 6.20
C ALA A 4 -13.86 -19.51 5.38
N LEU A 5 -12.70 -19.49 6.04
CA LEU A 5 -11.38 -19.39 5.41
C LEU A 5 -10.61 -20.68 5.71
N LEU A 6 -9.98 -21.25 4.69
CA LEU A 6 -9.17 -22.47 4.79
C LEU A 6 -7.88 -22.27 4.02
N VAL A 7 -6.76 -22.39 4.71
CA VAL A 7 -5.42 -22.34 4.11
C VAL A 7 -5.03 -23.77 3.68
N LEU A 8 -4.57 -23.93 2.43
CA LEU A 8 -4.28 -25.24 1.83
C LEU A 8 -2.81 -25.62 2.01
N ASP A 9 -2.39 -25.87 3.25
CA ASP A 9 -0.98 -26.19 3.57
C ASP A 9 -0.65 -27.69 3.50
N GLY A 10 -1.67 -28.55 3.46
CA GLY A 10 -1.47 -30.00 3.47
C GLY A 10 -2.60 -30.81 2.82
N PRO A 11 -2.45 -32.15 2.76
CA PRO A 11 -3.43 -33.04 2.15
C PRO A 11 -4.75 -33.13 2.94
N ASN A 12 -4.74 -32.83 4.24
CA ASN A 12 -5.93 -32.89 5.08
C ASN A 12 -6.86 -31.69 4.86
N GLU A 13 -6.27 -30.51 4.69
CA GLU A 13 -6.96 -29.26 4.39
C GLU A 13 -7.60 -29.34 3.01
N ARG A 14 -6.92 -29.95 2.03
CA ARG A 14 -7.48 -30.22 0.71
C ARG A 14 -8.70 -31.14 0.79
N ARG A 15 -8.64 -32.21 1.60
CA ARG A 15 -9.78 -33.12 1.80
C ARG A 15 -10.97 -32.40 2.45
N LYS A 16 -10.69 -31.52 3.41
CA LYS A 16 -11.71 -30.68 4.08
C LYS A 16 -12.35 -29.69 3.11
N ALA A 17 -11.57 -29.08 2.22
CA ALA A 17 -12.09 -28.19 1.17
C ALA A 17 -13.07 -28.93 0.24
N ILE A 18 -12.73 -30.15 -0.17
CA ILE A 18 -13.58 -31.00 -1.02
C ILE A 18 -14.90 -31.31 -0.33
N ASP A 19 -14.87 -31.69 0.96
CA ASP A 19 -16.08 -31.96 1.74
C ASP A 19 -16.98 -30.71 1.88
N TRP A 20 -16.38 -29.54 2.08
CA TRP A 20 -17.10 -28.26 2.18
C TRP A 20 -17.78 -27.87 0.87
N ILE A 21 -17.10 -28.06 -0.26
CA ILE A 21 -17.66 -27.81 -1.59
C ILE A 21 -18.87 -28.73 -1.82
N GLY A 22 -18.79 -30.01 -1.42
CA GLY A 22 -19.90 -30.97 -1.57
C GLY A 22 -21.15 -30.64 -0.75
N LYS A 23 -21.00 -29.93 0.38
CA LYS A 23 -22.10 -29.53 1.27
C LYS A 23 -22.64 -28.12 1.00
N ALA A 24 -21.99 -27.37 0.11
CA ALA A 24 -22.32 -25.96 -0.11
C ALA A 24 -23.66 -25.81 -0.87
N PRO A 25 -24.56 -24.89 -0.43
CA PRO A 25 -25.81 -24.61 -1.14
C PRO A 25 -25.54 -23.90 -2.49
N ALA A 26 -26.52 -23.99 -3.39
CA ALA A 26 -26.46 -23.32 -4.70
C ALA A 26 -26.25 -21.81 -4.54
N GLY A 27 -25.33 -21.23 -5.32
CA GLY A 27 -24.93 -19.81 -5.23
C GLY A 27 -23.70 -19.54 -4.35
N THR A 28 -23.11 -20.58 -3.72
CA THR A 28 -21.83 -20.46 -3.01
C THR A 28 -20.68 -20.20 -3.99
N ARG A 29 -19.83 -19.21 -3.68
CA ARG A 29 -18.66 -18.85 -4.48
C ARG A 29 -17.39 -19.38 -3.83
N VAL A 30 -16.52 -20.03 -4.62
CA VAL A 30 -15.20 -20.49 -4.20
C VAL A 30 -14.16 -19.61 -4.87
N GLU A 31 -13.28 -18.99 -4.07
CA GLU A 31 -12.19 -18.16 -4.56
C GLU A 31 -10.85 -18.79 -4.17
N PHE A 32 -10.03 -19.13 -5.16
CA PHE A 32 -8.66 -19.59 -4.94
C PHE A 32 -7.71 -18.40 -5.05
N LYS A 33 -7.19 -17.94 -3.91
CA LYS A 33 -6.10 -16.98 -3.86
C LYS A 33 -4.81 -17.74 -3.58
N ALA A 34 -3.82 -17.61 -4.46
CA ALA A 34 -2.48 -18.10 -4.18
C ALA A 34 -1.98 -17.47 -2.88
N SER A 35 -1.32 -18.27 -2.04
CA SER A 35 -0.76 -17.80 -0.77
C SER A 35 0.32 -16.77 -1.07
N ARG A 36 -0.07 -15.49 -1.18
CA ARG A 36 0.87 -14.40 -0.98
C ARG A 36 1.33 -14.58 0.46
N ARG A 37 2.61 -14.85 0.68
CA ARG A 37 3.28 -15.02 1.98
C ARG A 37 3.14 -13.74 2.84
N THR A 38 1.91 -13.40 3.24
CA THR A 38 1.49 -12.15 3.89
C THR A 38 0.35 -12.35 4.90
N LEU A 39 -0.19 -13.57 5.08
CA LEU A 39 -1.12 -13.85 6.19
C LEU A 39 -0.50 -13.49 7.56
N PRO A 40 0.75 -13.88 7.86
CA PRO A 40 1.36 -13.54 9.15
C PRO A 40 1.52 -12.03 9.36
N GLN A 41 1.83 -11.27 8.30
CA GLN A 41 1.99 -9.81 8.39
C GLN A 41 0.65 -9.09 8.59
N ASN A 42 -0.41 -9.56 7.94
CA ASN A 42 -1.75 -8.98 8.12
C ASN A 42 -2.27 -9.28 9.53
N ASP A 43 -2.11 -10.53 9.99
CA ASP A 43 -2.50 -10.93 11.35
C ASP A 43 -1.71 -10.14 12.40
N MET A 44 -0.41 -9.93 12.18
CA MET A 44 0.44 -9.10 13.04
C MET A 44 -0.01 -7.63 13.06
N LEU A 45 -0.37 -7.05 11.91
CA LEU A 45 -0.93 -5.70 11.86
C LEU A 45 -2.18 -5.58 12.74
N TRP A 46 -3.14 -6.49 12.61
CA TRP A 46 -4.38 -6.43 13.38
C TRP A 46 -4.16 -6.65 14.88
N ALA A 47 -3.19 -7.50 15.26
CA ALA A 47 -2.78 -7.67 16.64
C ALA A 47 -2.23 -6.36 17.22
N LEU A 48 -1.29 -5.70 16.53
CA LEU A 48 -0.73 -4.41 16.93
C LEU A 48 -1.82 -3.34 17.06
N LEU A 49 -2.71 -3.23 16.07
CA LEU A 49 -3.81 -2.25 16.09
C LEU A 49 -4.79 -2.49 17.24
N THR A 50 -5.00 -3.75 17.62
CA THR A 50 -5.85 -4.10 18.76
C THR A 50 -5.18 -3.69 20.08
N GLU A 51 -3.87 -3.88 20.21
CA GLU A 51 -3.13 -3.40 21.38
C GLU A 51 -3.13 -1.86 21.46
N VAL A 52 -2.95 -1.17 20.34
CA VAL A 52 -3.06 0.30 20.29
C VAL A 52 -4.47 0.75 20.66
N SER A 53 -5.51 0.11 20.11
CA SER A 53 -6.91 0.44 20.42
C SER A 53 -7.25 0.32 21.91
N GLN A 54 -6.66 -0.65 22.60
CA GLN A 54 -6.88 -0.86 24.03
C GLN A 54 -6.16 0.17 24.91
N GLN A 55 -4.95 0.56 24.50
CA GLN A 55 -4.03 1.36 25.33
C GLN A 55 -4.05 2.86 25.00
N LEU A 56 -4.36 3.23 23.76
CA LEU A 56 -4.23 4.58 23.25
C LEU A 56 -5.58 5.28 23.08
N GLU A 57 -5.64 6.51 23.56
CA GLU A 57 -6.76 7.42 23.33
C GLU A 57 -6.28 8.59 22.46
N HIS A 58 -7.10 9.03 21.51
CA HIS A 58 -6.77 10.17 20.66
C HIS A 58 -7.91 11.18 20.73
N GLY A 59 -7.58 12.44 21.06
CA GLY A 59 -8.59 13.48 21.27
C GLY A 59 -9.60 13.16 22.37
N GLY A 60 -9.21 12.38 23.38
CA GLY A 60 -10.10 11.93 24.47
C GLY A 60 -11.10 10.85 24.08
N THR A 61 -10.97 10.24 22.90
CA THR A 61 -11.85 9.17 22.43
C THR A 61 -11.03 7.90 22.13
N LYS A 62 -11.60 6.73 22.47
CA LYS A 62 -11.07 5.43 22.04
C LYS A 62 -11.59 5.10 20.65
N TYR A 63 -10.69 4.65 19.79
CA TYR A 63 -11.02 4.23 18.44
C TYR A 63 -10.89 2.71 18.32
N GLU A 64 -11.72 2.11 17.48
CA GLU A 64 -11.65 0.70 17.12
C GLU A 64 -10.37 0.40 16.31
N PRO A 65 -9.88 -0.85 16.27
CA PRO A 65 -8.66 -1.21 15.54
C PRO A 65 -8.70 -0.81 14.06
N ALA A 66 -9.88 -0.92 13.43
CA ALA A 66 -10.09 -0.51 12.04
C ALA A 66 -10.00 1.01 11.83
N GLN A 67 -10.40 1.80 12.83
CA GLN A 67 -10.30 3.27 12.77
C GLN A 67 -8.86 3.73 13.04
N TRP A 68 -8.17 3.08 13.99
CA TRP A 68 -6.74 3.31 14.21
C TRP A 68 -5.91 3.05 12.97
N LYS A 69 -6.26 2.00 12.21
CA LYS A 69 -5.64 1.72 10.92
C LYS A 69 -5.74 2.91 9.95
N ALA A 70 -6.91 3.53 9.83
CA ALA A 70 -7.13 4.69 8.97
C ALA A 70 -6.32 5.91 9.45
N ILE A 71 -6.29 6.14 10.76
CA ILE A 71 -5.51 7.22 11.38
C ILE A 71 -4.01 7.05 11.10
N PHE A 72 -3.46 5.84 11.30
CA PHE A 72 -2.06 5.56 11.01
C PHE A 72 -1.76 5.60 9.51
N LEU A 73 -2.65 5.12 8.65
CA LEU A 73 -2.47 5.21 7.19
C LEU A 73 -2.40 6.67 6.72
N HIS A 74 -3.24 7.54 7.29
CA HIS A 74 -3.18 8.97 7.01
C HIS A 74 -1.85 9.58 7.51
N ALA A 75 -1.43 9.24 8.73
CA ALA A 75 -0.16 9.72 9.29
C ALA A 75 1.07 9.21 8.53
N PHE A 76 0.98 8.03 7.92
CA PHE A 76 2.02 7.43 7.06
C PHE A 76 2.19 8.16 5.71
N GLY A 77 1.34 9.15 5.41
CA GLY A 77 1.48 10.00 4.23
C GLY A 77 0.67 9.55 3.02
N ARG A 78 -0.34 8.70 3.21
CA ARG A 78 -1.29 8.39 2.13
C ARG A 78 -2.31 9.52 1.99
N GLU A 79 -2.38 10.06 0.77
CA GLU A 79 -3.36 11.07 0.42
C GLU A 79 -4.78 10.52 0.56
N VAL A 80 -5.61 11.20 1.36
CA VAL A 80 -7.04 10.95 1.42
C VAL A 80 -7.69 11.77 0.31
N SER A 81 -8.31 11.09 -0.65
CA SER A 81 -9.03 11.77 -1.73
C SER A 81 -10.47 12.02 -1.29
N PHE A 82 -10.91 13.28 -1.32
CA PHE A 82 -12.29 13.63 -1.00
C PHE A 82 -13.12 13.63 -2.28
N LEU A 83 -14.01 12.64 -2.41
CA LEU A 83 -14.93 12.60 -3.54
C LEU A 83 -16.24 13.28 -3.18
N PRO A 84 -16.84 14.08 -4.08
CA PRO A 84 -18.17 14.58 -3.86
C PRO A 84 -19.17 13.43 -3.82
N SER A 85 -20.04 13.43 -2.81
CA SER A 85 -21.22 12.55 -2.79
C SER A 85 -22.11 12.80 -4.00
N LEU A 86 -22.91 11.80 -4.38
CA LEU A 86 -23.83 11.90 -5.51
C LEU A 86 -24.80 13.09 -5.36
N ASP A 87 -25.20 13.39 -4.12
CA ASP A 87 -26.06 14.51 -3.77
C ASP A 87 -25.34 15.87 -3.72
N ARG A 88 -24.00 15.90 -3.89
CA ARG A 88 -23.12 17.08 -3.83
C ARG A 88 -23.22 17.92 -2.55
N LYS A 89 -23.82 17.38 -1.49
CA LYS A 89 -23.97 18.04 -0.18
C LYS A 89 -22.88 17.69 0.81
N THR A 90 -22.07 16.69 0.50
CA THR A 90 -21.05 16.13 1.39
C THR A 90 -19.90 15.56 0.58
N PHE A 91 -18.73 15.50 1.20
CA PHE A 91 -17.57 14.80 0.67
C PHE A 91 -17.42 13.45 1.37
N LEU A 92 -17.10 12.41 0.60
CA LEU A 92 -16.75 11.10 1.09
C LEU A 92 -15.23 11.01 1.11
N PRO A 93 -14.60 10.81 2.28
CA PRO A 93 -13.17 10.49 2.32
C PRO A 93 -12.97 9.11 1.71
N LEU A 94 -12.21 9.03 0.62
CA LEU A 94 -11.74 7.79 0.04
C LEU A 94 -10.41 7.45 0.71
N GLU A 95 -10.47 6.53 1.66
CA GLU A 95 -9.27 5.99 2.30
C GLU A 95 -8.63 4.97 1.36
N LEU A 96 -7.35 5.15 1.02
CA LEU A 96 -6.60 4.13 0.30
C LEU A 96 -6.46 2.90 1.19
N SER A 97 -7.00 1.78 0.72
CA SER A 97 -6.98 0.52 1.44
C SER A 97 -5.55 0.04 1.67
N SER A 98 -5.26 -0.48 2.86
CA SER A 98 -3.99 -1.19 3.11
C SER A 98 -3.82 -2.43 2.23
N SER A 99 -4.91 -2.91 1.60
CA SER A 99 -4.86 -4.04 0.67
C SER A 99 -4.09 -3.74 -0.62
N ASP A 100 -3.90 -2.45 -0.93
CA ASP A 100 -3.13 -1.99 -2.09
C ASP A 100 -1.66 -1.69 -1.75
N LEU A 101 -1.23 -1.90 -0.50
CA LEU A 101 0.19 -1.82 -0.12
C LEU A 101 0.94 -3.03 -0.70
N SER A 102 2.13 -2.76 -1.24
CA SER A 102 3.11 -3.80 -1.50
C SER A 102 3.63 -4.40 -0.18
N LYS A 103 4.37 -5.51 -0.26
CA LYS A 103 4.91 -6.18 0.94
C LYS A 103 5.91 -5.32 1.70
N ASP A 104 6.72 -4.56 0.96
CA ASP A 104 7.75 -3.69 1.54
C ASP A 104 7.07 -2.50 2.22
N GLU A 105 6.12 -1.84 1.54
CA GLU A 105 5.33 -0.75 2.14
C GLU A 105 4.50 -1.20 3.34
N MET A 106 4.01 -2.45 3.35
CA MET A 106 3.32 -3.04 4.50
C MET A 106 4.27 -3.24 5.68
N THR A 107 5.52 -3.62 5.42
CA THR A 107 6.55 -3.77 6.46
C THR A 107 6.89 -2.41 7.06
N ASP A 108 7.15 -1.42 6.21
CA ASP A 108 7.41 -0.03 6.64
C ASP A 108 6.25 0.55 7.44
N PHE A 109 5.01 0.25 7.03
CA PHE A 109 3.80 0.69 7.74
C PHE A 109 3.69 0.07 9.14
N ILE A 110 4.00 -1.21 9.30
CA ILE A 110 4.00 -1.87 10.61
C ILE A 110 5.09 -1.26 11.51
N GLU A 111 6.30 -1.04 10.99
CA GLU A 111 7.37 -0.38 11.73
C GLU A 111 7.00 1.04 12.16
N PHE A 112 6.34 1.79 11.29
CA PHE A 112 5.80 3.10 11.61
C PHE A 112 4.78 3.06 12.76
N ILE A 113 3.83 2.11 12.73
CA ILE A 113 2.85 1.94 13.82
C ILE A 113 3.59 1.65 15.14
N MET A 114 4.55 0.72 15.13
CA MET A 114 5.29 0.37 16.35
C MET A 114 6.05 1.57 16.92
N LYS A 115 6.66 2.38 16.06
CA LYS A 115 7.37 3.61 16.47
C LYS A 115 6.41 4.65 17.06
N GLU A 116 5.37 5.04 16.33
CA GLU A 116 4.41 6.07 16.77
C GLU A 116 3.65 5.64 18.03
N ALA A 117 3.21 4.39 18.10
CA ALA A 117 2.54 3.87 19.28
C ALA A 117 3.50 3.79 20.48
N GLY A 118 4.75 3.40 20.26
CA GLY A 118 5.79 3.40 21.31
C GLY A 118 6.09 4.79 21.84
N GLU A 119 6.19 5.80 20.97
CA GLU A 119 6.35 7.21 21.36
C GLU A 119 5.16 7.72 22.20
N ARG A 120 3.96 7.19 21.97
CA ARG A 120 2.74 7.49 22.73
C ARG A 120 2.56 6.61 23.97
N GLY A 121 3.54 5.76 24.29
CA GLY A 121 3.57 4.95 25.51
C GLY A 121 2.84 3.61 25.43
N VAL A 122 2.49 3.13 24.23
CA VAL A 122 1.92 1.79 24.04
C VAL A 122 3.01 0.75 24.24
N VAL A 123 2.77 -0.20 25.14
CA VAL A 123 3.67 -1.34 25.37
C VAL A 123 3.14 -2.52 24.58
N PHE A 124 3.88 -2.93 23.56
CA PHE A 124 3.55 -4.10 22.77
C PHE A 124 3.94 -5.38 23.50
N LYS A 125 3.04 -6.36 23.55
CA LYS A 125 3.40 -7.70 24.04
C LYS A 125 4.17 -8.42 22.94
N ASP A 126 5.44 -8.71 23.21
CA ASP A 126 6.28 -9.50 22.29
C ASP A 126 5.68 -10.90 22.16
N HIS A 127 4.97 -11.15 21.07
CA HIS A 127 4.29 -12.41 20.78
C HIS A 127 5.26 -13.47 20.24
N ARG A 128 6.58 -13.26 20.38
CA ARG A 128 7.58 -14.28 20.07
C ARG A 128 7.58 -15.47 21.02
N GLN A 129 6.86 -15.45 22.14
CA GLN A 129 6.77 -16.60 23.04
C GLN A 129 5.38 -16.68 23.68
N SER A 130 4.54 -17.59 23.19
CA SER A 130 3.45 -18.16 24.00
C SER A 130 3.33 -19.65 23.74
N GLU A 131 4.34 -20.39 24.21
CA GLU A 131 4.05 -21.67 24.85
C GLU A 131 3.19 -21.36 26.09
N GLN A 132 1.97 -21.91 26.15
CA GLN A 132 1.06 -21.77 27.30
C GLN A 132 1.58 -22.58 28.51
N PRO A 133 1.12 -22.31 29.75
CA PRO A 133 -0.17 -22.87 30.20
C PRO A 133 -1.02 -22.00 31.15
N ASN A 134 -2.30 -22.37 31.19
CA ASN A 134 -3.44 -22.04 32.08
C ASN A 134 -3.20 -21.53 33.51
N SER A 135 -4.08 -20.60 33.93
CA SER A 135 -4.95 -20.66 35.13
C SER A 135 -5.76 -19.35 35.20
N ASP A 136 -7.08 -19.37 34.94
CA ASP A 136 -8.17 -19.46 35.93
C ASP A 136 -8.49 -18.15 36.68
N GLU A 137 -9.81 -17.91 36.81
CA GLU A 137 -10.53 -17.01 37.72
C GLU A 137 -10.79 -15.51 37.38
N LEU A 138 -12.06 -15.29 37.01
CA LEU A 138 -13.06 -14.40 37.66
C LEU A 138 -13.00 -12.87 37.49
N SER A 139 -13.92 -12.38 36.66
CA SER A 139 -14.71 -11.13 36.82
C SER A 139 -15.62 -11.18 38.08
N PRO A 140 -16.45 -10.16 38.43
CA PRO A 140 -16.41 -8.67 38.40
C PRO A 140 -16.91 -8.13 39.81
N PRO A 141 -17.72 -7.05 40.05
CA PRO A 141 -18.24 -5.94 39.22
C PRO A 141 -18.35 -4.52 39.88
N SER A 142 -18.85 -3.58 39.07
CA SER A 142 -19.72 -2.44 39.41
C SER A 142 -19.17 -1.22 40.15
N SER A 143 -19.32 -0.05 39.53
CA SER A 143 -20.38 0.96 39.87
C SER A 143 -20.23 2.22 39.01
N GLY A 144 -21.31 2.65 38.34
CA GLY A 144 -21.44 4.01 37.78
C GLY A 144 -21.88 5.02 38.87
N PRO A 145 -22.56 6.15 38.56
CA PRO A 145 -22.83 6.82 37.28
C PRO A 145 -22.67 8.37 37.36
N ALA A 146 -23.28 9.12 36.41
CA ALA A 146 -23.69 10.55 36.49
C ALA A 146 -22.58 11.61 36.27
N ASP A 147 -22.78 12.79 35.65
CA ASP A 147 -23.95 13.50 35.13
C ASP A 147 -23.48 14.71 34.28
N ASP A 148 -24.39 15.25 33.47
CA ASP A 148 -24.55 16.63 32.99
C ASP A 148 -23.46 17.42 32.20
N ALA A 149 -23.90 17.94 31.05
CA ALA A 149 -23.38 19.09 30.29
C ALA A 149 -23.73 20.42 31.04
N PRO A 150 -23.60 21.69 30.53
CA PRO A 150 -23.22 22.16 29.19
C PRO A 150 -22.32 23.45 29.11
N LEU A 151 -21.80 23.69 27.89
CA LEU A 151 -21.56 24.97 27.17
C LEU A 151 -20.98 26.22 27.89
N GLN A 152 -19.88 26.80 27.34
CA GLN A 152 -19.88 28.15 26.70
C GLN A 152 -18.51 28.60 26.10
N SER A 153 -18.59 29.03 24.83
CA SER A 153 -17.95 30.16 24.12
C SER A 153 -16.66 30.83 24.64
N SER A 154 -15.68 31.04 23.75
CA SER A 154 -15.19 32.39 23.39
C SER A 154 -14.25 32.37 22.17
N ALA A 155 -14.27 33.49 21.43
CA ALA A 155 -13.56 33.77 20.19
C ALA A 155 -12.31 34.63 20.42
N ALA A 156 -11.35 34.62 19.48
CA ALA A 156 -10.83 35.81 18.74
C ALA A 156 -9.39 35.66 18.21
N ALA A 157 -9.18 36.30 17.04
CA ALA A 157 -7.94 36.79 16.40
C ALA A 157 -6.95 35.73 15.85
N GLY A 158 -6.63 35.69 14.55
CA GLY A 158 -5.83 36.69 13.78
C GLY A 158 -4.38 36.17 13.77
N GLU A 159 -3.64 35.96 12.67
CA GLU A 159 -3.42 36.76 11.47
C GLU A 159 -2.83 35.90 10.34
N ASP A 160 -2.82 36.51 9.16
CA ASP A 160 -2.27 36.13 7.86
C ASP A 160 -0.91 35.41 7.84
N ILE A 161 -0.69 34.57 6.80
CA ILE A 161 0.45 34.64 5.86
C ILE A 161 0.15 33.77 4.62
N ALA A 162 -0.06 34.48 3.51
CA ALA A 162 0.27 34.23 2.10
C ALA A 162 0.42 32.79 1.54
N SER A 163 -0.46 32.48 0.59
CA SER A 163 -0.18 31.61 -0.57
C SER A 163 1.05 32.07 -1.37
N PRO A 164 1.70 31.16 -2.11
CA PRO A 164 1.54 31.25 -3.56
C PRO A 164 1.48 29.89 -4.29
N SER A 165 0.58 29.80 -5.27
CA SER A 165 0.64 28.85 -6.40
C SER A 165 1.39 29.50 -7.59
N PRO A 166 1.46 28.88 -8.79
CA PRO A 166 2.31 27.76 -9.19
C PRO A 166 3.25 28.17 -10.36
N SER A 167 4.37 27.49 -10.59
CA SER A 167 5.14 27.63 -11.84
C SER A 167 5.99 26.39 -12.13
N SER A 168 5.70 25.70 -13.24
CA SER A 168 6.55 24.68 -13.85
C SER A 168 7.89 25.27 -14.32
N PRO A 169 9.00 24.53 -14.24
CA PRO A 169 10.14 24.75 -15.12
C PRO A 169 10.42 23.54 -16.02
N ALA A 170 10.83 23.86 -17.24
CA ALA A 170 11.17 22.94 -18.33
C ALA A 170 12.35 22.02 -17.97
N ALA A 171 12.35 20.81 -18.54
CA ALA A 171 13.41 19.81 -18.38
C ALA A 171 14.77 20.37 -18.83
N THR A 172 15.80 20.17 -18.00
CA THR A 172 17.18 20.49 -18.39
C THR A 172 17.68 19.46 -19.43
N PRO A 173 18.60 19.81 -20.33
CA PRO A 173 19.09 18.86 -21.35
C PRO A 173 19.74 17.61 -20.75
N SER A 174 20.29 17.68 -19.53
CA SER A 174 20.77 16.53 -18.76
C SER A 174 19.65 15.58 -18.32
N ASP A 175 18.47 16.11 -17.98
CA ASP A 175 17.31 15.29 -17.61
C ASP A 175 16.79 14.49 -18.81
N ALA A 176 16.83 15.08 -20.00
CA ALA A 176 16.38 14.43 -21.23
C ALA A 176 17.30 13.26 -21.63
N GLU A 177 18.62 13.45 -21.57
CA GLU A 177 19.59 12.39 -21.88
C GLU A 177 19.58 11.26 -20.84
N TRP A 178 19.41 11.61 -19.56
CA TRP A 178 19.21 10.63 -18.50
C TRP A 178 17.93 9.80 -18.74
N LEU A 179 16.82 10.46 -19.10
CA LEU A 179 15.54 9.79 -19.32
C LEU A 179 15.57 8.86 -20.54
N LYS A 180 16.26 9.25 -21.62
CA LYS A 180 16.51 8.37 -22.77
C LYS A 180 17.32 7.14 -22.37
N THR A 181 18.35 7.31 -21.55
CA THR A 181 19.18 6.20 -21.06
C THR A 181 18.37 5.25 -20.18
N ALA A 182 17.58 5.80 -19.24
CA ALA A 182 16.68 5.03 -18.40
C ALA A 182 15.63 4.26 -19.21
N ALA A 183 15.05 4.89 -20.24
CA ALA A 183 14.07 4.25 -21.11
C ALA A 183 14.66 3.05 -21.87
N ARG A 184 15.87 3.18 -22.42
CA ARG A 184 16.56 2.07 -23.11
C ARG A 184 16.85 0.91 -22.15
N MET A 185 17.40 1.19 -20.97
CA MET A 185 17.70 0.18 -19.96
C MET A 185 16.43 -0.57 -19.52
N LEU A 186 15.36 0.15 -19.20
CA LEU A 186 14.09 -0.43 -18.77
C LEU A 186 13.38 -1.21 -19.89
N TRP A 187 13.45 -0.73 -21.15
CA TRP A 187 12.83 -1.43 -22.27
C TRP A 187 13.56 -2.73 -22.63
N SER A 188 14.89 -2.73 -22.56
CA SER A 188 15.71 -3.93 -22.85
C SER A 188 15.38 -5.12 -21.95
N ALA A 189 14.86 -4.87 -20.74
CA ALA A 189 14.50 -5.91 -19.78
C ALA A 189 13.12 -6.55 -20.01
N THR A 190 12.35 -6.11 -21.01
CA THR A 190 10.94 -6.53 -21.17
C THR A 190 10.72 -7.83 -21.94
N HIS A 191 11.74 -8.38 -22.62
CA HIS A 191 11.61 -9.60 -23.43
C HIS A 191 12.98 -10.27 -23.67
N VAL A 192 13.68 -10.66 -22.60
CA VAL A 192 15.03 -11.26 -22.73
C VAL A 192 14.96 -12.77 -22.66
N THR A 193 14.15 -13.32 -21.77
CA THR A 193 14.19 -14.76 -21.44
C THR A 193 12.93 -15.52 -21.82
N GLY A 194 11.81 -14.80 -22.06
CA GLY A 194 10.51 -15.42 -22.34
C GLY A 194 9.84 -16.01 -21.10
N ASP A 195 10.45 -15.83 -19.92
CA ASP A 195 9.90 -16.15 -18.61
C ASP A 195 9.53 -14.85 -17.90
N THR A 196 8.25 -14.70 -17.56
CA THR A 196 7.69 -13.51 -16.91
C THR A 196 8.39 -13.19 -15.58
N ASP A 197 8.78 -14.19 -14.79
CA ASP A 197 9.40 -13.96 -13.48
C ASP A 197 10.85 -13.48 -13.61
N ALA A 198 11.60 -14.09 -14.53
CA ALA A 198 12.97 -13.70 -14.84
C ALA A 198 13.05 -12.31 -15.48
N ASP A 199 12.15 -11.99 -16.43
CA ASP A 199 12.08 -10.67 -17.06
C ASP A 199 11.64 -9.59 -16.04
N LEU A 200 10.78 -9.92 -15.08
CA LEU A 200 10.41 -9.00 -13.99
C LEU A 200 11.57 -8.74 -13.02
N HIS A 201 12.32 -9.79 -12.67
CA HIS A 201 13.51 -9.66 -11.84
C HIS A 201 14.58 -8.79 -12.52
N LEU A 202 14.79 -9.00 -13.83
CA LEU A 202 15.69 -8.17 -14.63
C LEU A 202 15.23 -6.71 -14.67
N LEU A 203 13.93 -6.46 -14.86
CA LEU A 203 13.38 -5.10 -14.88
C LEU A 203 13.56 -4.36 -13.54
N ASN A 204 13.38 -5.06 -12.41
CA ASN A 204 13.63 -4.49 -11.09
C ASN A 204 15.11 -4.14 -10.87
N ASN A 205 16.01 -5.01 -11.32
CA ASN A 205 17.44 -4.75 -11.25
C ASN A 205 17.84 -3.54 -12.12
N GLN A 206 17.27 -3.42 -13.32
CA GLN A 206 17.50 -2.24 -14.18
C GLN A 206 16.96 -0.95 -13.53
N ARG A 207 15.83 -1.00 -12.82
CA ARG A 207 15.31 0.17 -12.08
C ARG A 207 16.25 0.64 -10.98
N LEU A 208 16.90 -0.28 -10.26
CA LEU A 208 17.91 0.06 -9.25
C LEU A 208 19.13 0.72 -9.92
N ALA A 209 19.63 0.16 -11.02
CA ALA A 209 20.75 0.72 -11.78
C ALA A 209 20.45 2.12 -12.35
N VAL A 210 19.20 2.40 -12.73
CA VAL A 210 18.75 3.74 -13.14
C VAL A 210 18.82 4.74 -11.97
N GLY A 211 18.57 4.29 -10.74
CA GLY A 211 18.70 5.10 -9.52
C GLY A 211 20.15 5.41 -9.13
N ASP A 212 21.07 4.50 -9.45
CA ASP A 212 22.51 4.61 -9.16
C ASP A 212 23.31 5.39 -10.22
N MET A 213 22.65 5.91 -11.27
CA MET A 213 23.32 6.78 -12.25
C MET A 213 23.82 8.07 -11.58
N GLU A 214 25.09 8.44 -11.80
CA GLU A 214 25.73 9.61 -11.18
C GLU A 214 25.07 10.98 -11.51
N ALA A 215 24.16 11.01 -12.49
CA ALA A 215 23.37 12.19 -12.77
C ALA A 215 22.26 12.35 -11.71
N THR A 216 22.07 13.55 -11.16
CA THR A 216 20.95 13.85 -10.26
C THR A 216 19.77 14.40 -11.07
N PRO A 217 18.86 13.55 -11.60
CA PRO A 217 17.77 14.04 -12.42
C PRO A 217 16.78 14.85 -11.58
N SER A 218 16.14 15.81 -12.24
CA SER A 218 15.02 16.57 -11.66
C SER A 218 13.86 15.65 -11.28
N GLN A 219 13.08 16.00 -10.26
CA GLN A 219 11.90 15.24 -9.81
C GLN A 219 10.94 14.86 -10.95
N PRO A 220 10.55 15.75 -11.89
CA PRO A 220 9.73 15.39 -13.04
C PRO A 220 10.35 14.31 -13.95
N ALA A 221 11.68 14.23 -14.05
CA ALA A 221 12.33 13.18 -14.84
C ALA A 221 12.25 11.82 -14.12
N LYS A 222 12.38 11.81 -12.79
CA LYS A 222 12.16 10.61 -11.96
C LYS A 222 10.71 10.11 -12.08
N ASP A 223 9.74 11.01 -12.07
CA ASP A 223 8.32 10.67 -12.19
C ASP A 223 8.00 10.05 -13.57
N LYS A 224 8.60 10.59 -14.64
CA LYS A 224 8.53 10.02 -15.98
C LYS A 224 9.18 8.63 -16.04
N ALA A 225 10.37 8.46 -15.48
CA ALA A 225 11.04 7.16 -15.42
C ALA A 225 10.22 6.11 -14.63
N GLY A 226 9.60 6.51 -13.52
CA GLY A 226 8.67 5.64 -12.78
C GLY A 226 7.44 5.24 -13.61
N SER A 227 6.95 6.14 -14.45
CA SER A 227 5.84 5.87 -15.37
C SER A 227 6.27 4.93 -16.52
N ILE A 228 7.50 5.07 -17.04
CA ILE A 228 8.10 4.14 -18.02
C ILE A 228 8.22 2.74 -17.42
N TYR A 229 8.74 2.62 -16.20
CA TYR A 229 8.88 1.34 -15.50
C TYR A 229 7.53 0.62 -15.33
N ARG A 230 6.46 1.35 -14.95
CA ARG A 230 5.11 0.77 -14.83
C ARG A 230 4.62 0.21 -16.17
N GLN A 231 4.88 0.93 -17.26
CA GLN A 231 4.52 0.47 -18.59
C GLN A 231 5.34 -0.76 -19.02
N CYS A 232 6.65 -0.78 -18.78
CA CYS A 232 7.49 -1.96 -19.02
C CYS A 232 7.01 -3.19 -18.22
N LYS A 233 6.62 -3.00 -16.96
CA LYS A 233 6.08 -4.06 -16.11
C LYS A 233 4.77 -4.63 -16.66
N ALA A 234 3.87 -3.77 -17.15
CA ALA A 234 2.62 -4.20 -17.77
C ALA A 234 2.85 -5.04 -19.04
N VAL A 235 3.90 -4.74 -19.81
CA VAL A 235 4.31 -5.56 -20.97
C VAL A 235 4.83 -6.92 -20.54
N VAL A 236 5.72 -6.97 -19.54
CA VAL A 236 6.25 -8.24 -19.00
C VAL A 236 5.12 -9.14 -18.48
N MET A 237 4.11 -8.54 -17.83
CA MET A 237 2.92 -9.24 -17.34
C MET A 237 1.91 -9.60 -18.43
N SER A 238 2.19 -9.29 -19.70
CA SER A 238 1.28 -9.49 -20.84
C SER A 238 -0.07 -8.79 -20.68
N GLU A 239 -0.14 -7.71 -19.90
CA GLU A 239 -1.35 -6.91 -19.68
C GLU A 239 -1.56 -5.88 -20.80
N VAL A 240 -0.48 -5.45 -21.46
CA VAL A 240 -0.50 -4.44 -22.51
C VAL A 240 0.34 -4.89 -23.71
N ASP A 241 -0.17 -4.65 -24.92
CA ASP A 241 0.55 -4.90 -26.16
C ASP A 241 1.88 -4.12 -26.21
N ARG A 242 2.95 -4.85 -26.57
CA ARG A 242 4.31 -4.30 -26.68
C ARG A 242 4.38 -3.07 -27.60
N ALA A 243 3.66 -3.08 -28.72
CA ALA A 243 3.62 -1.97 -29.67
C ALA A 243 2.98 -0.70 -29.09
N ILE A 244 1.98 -0.84 -28.21
CA ILE A 244 1.30 0.29 -27.56
C ILE A 244 2.21 0.86 -26.47
N ALA A 245 2.84 -0.01 -25.68
CA ALA A 245 3.78 0.40 -24.65
C ALA A 245 5.01 1.11 -25.22
N LEU A 246 5.56 0.64 -26.35
CA LEU A 246 6.72 1.24 -27.00
C LEU A 246 6.44 2.71 -27.39
N LYS A 247 5.29 2.97 -28.01
CA LYS A 247 4.83 4.33 -28.36
C LYS A 247 4.75 5.25 -27.16
N PHE A 248 4.21 4.73 -26.05
CA PHE A 248 4.07 5.48 -24.82
C PHE A 248 5.42 5.82 -24.19
N ILE A 249 6.34 4.87 -24.15
CA ILE A 249 7.69 5.04 -23.59
C ILE A 249 8.51 6.02 -24.44
N ALA A 250 8.45 5.88 -25.77
CA ALA A 250 9.11 6.78 -26.73
C ALA A 250 8.67 8.24 -26.53
N ASN A 251 7.36 8.46 -26.40
CA ASN A 251 6.79 9.79 -26.14
C ASN A 251 7.26 10.37 -24.80
N MET A 252 7.26 9.56 -23.73
CA MET A 252 7.70 10.04 -22.41
C MET A 252 9.19 10.33 -22.32
N ALA A 253 10.02 9.54 -22.99
CA ALA A 253 11.47 9.74 -23.05
C ALA A 253 11.90 10.81 -24.06
N GLY A 254 11.00 11.26 -24.93
CA GLY A 254 11.31 12.23 -25.99
C GLY A 254 12.26 11.66 -27.05
N MET A 255 12.07 10.38 -27.42
CA MET A 255 12.88 9.67 -28.41
C MET A 255 11.99 8.99 -29.46
N GLU A 256 12.56 8.67 -30.62
CA GLU A 256 11.83 7.93 -31.66
C GLU A 256 11.69 6.44 -31.31
N GLU A 257 10.58 5.82 -31.72
CA GLU A 257 10.27 4.39 -31.51
C GLU A 257 11.42 3.47 -31.95
N LYS A 258 12.08 3.81 -33.08
CA LYS A 258 13.19 3.04 -33.65
C LYS A 258 14.42 3.00 -32.75
N GLU A 259 14.66 4.03 -31.93
CA GLU A 259 15.82 4.06 -31.03
C GLU A 259 15.66 3.12 -29.82
N LEU A 260 14.42 2.75 -29.48
CA LEU A 260 14.14 1.77 -28.42
C LEU A 260 14.20 0.34 -28.95
N GLU A 261 13.85 0.10 -30.22
CA GLU A 261 13.90 -1.22 -30.84
C GLU A 261 15.34 -1.72 -31.08
N VAL A 262 16.27 -0.81 -31.39
CA VAL A 262 17.68 -1.15 -31.67
C VAL A 262 18.40 -1.76 -30.47
N SER A 263 17.94 -1.50 -29.24
CA SER A 263 18.58 -2.02 -28.03
C SER A 263 18.25 -3.50 -27.73
N ASN A 264 17.40 -4.13 -28.56
CA ASN A 264 16.91 -5.49 -28.38
C ASN A 264 17.42 -6.47 -29.45
N GLY A 265 18.40 -6.05 -30.26
CA GLY A 265 19.05 -6.83 -31.32
C GLY A 265 20.46 -7.28 -30.95
#